data_AF-A0A496N4N9-F1
#
_entry.id   AF-A0A496N4N9-F1
#
_cell.length_a   1.000
_cell.length_b   1.000
_cell.length_c   1.000
_cell.angle_alpha   90.00
_cell.angle_beta   90.00
_cell.angle_gamma   90.00
#
_symmetry.space_group_name_H-M   'P 1'
#
loop_
_entity.id
_entity.type
_entity.pdbx_description
1 polymer ?
#
loop_
_entity_poly.entity_id
_entity_poly.type
_entity_poly.pdbx_seq_one_letter_code
_entity_poly.pdbx_strand_id
1 'polypeptide(L)'
;PILLLDEATSALDSEVEVAIQESLDKMMENKTVIAIAHRLSTIAAMDRLIVLDKGQIVEQGTHAELLERNGLYAKLWNHQSGGFLSEHAE
;
A
#
# COMPACT_ATOMS: atom_id res chain seq x y z
N PRO A 1 4.04 -19.26 9.43
CA PRO A 1 5.33 -18.59 9.13
C PRO A 1 5.08 -17.10 8.91
N ILE A 2 6.04 -16.23 9.25
CA ILE A 2 5.90 -14.77 9.12
C ILE A 2 6.75 -14.29 7.93
N LEU A 3 6.16 -13.47 7.06
CA LEU A 3 6.83 -12.79 5.96
C LEU A 3 6.91 -11.30 6.29
N LEU A 4 8.11 -10.73 6.22
CA LEU A 4 8.36 -9.30 6.41
C LEU A 4 8.81 -8.73 5.07
N LEU A 5 8.09 -7.73 4.56
CA LEU A 5 8.40 -7.05 3.30
C LEU A 5 8.72 -5.58 3.59
N ASP A 6 9.84 -5.10 3.04
CA ASP A 6 10.26 -3.70 3.10
C ASP A 6 10.55 -3.24 1.67
N GLU A 7 9.73 -2.32 1.16
CA GLU A 7 9.72 -1.95 -0.26
C GLU A 7 10.77 -0.87 -0.54
N ALA A 8 11.89 -1.24 -1.18
CA ALA A 8 13.01 -0.35 -1.52
C ALA A 8 13.14 -0.02 -3.03
N THR A 9 12.05 -0.10 -3.81
CA THR A 9 12.11 0.07 -5.28
C THR A 9 11.16 1.16 -5.77
N SER A 10 11.74 2.27 -6.21
CA SER A 10 11.07 3.39 -6.89
C SER A 10 11.35 3.28 -8.40
N ALA A 11 10.32 3.51 -9.23
CA ALA A 11 10.32 3.52 -10.70
C ALA A 11 10.27 2.15 -11.41
N LEU A 12 9.11 1.49 -11.36
CA LEU A 12 8.80 0.31 -12.19
C LEU A 12 7.60 0.61 -13.09
N ASP A 13 7.67 0.18 -14.35
CA ASP A 13 6.57 0.30 -15.31
C ASP A 13 5.38 -0.57 -14.90
N SER A 14 4.15 -0.17 -15.26
CA SER A 14 2.90 -0.83 -14.84
C SER A 14 2.82 -2.33 -15.13
N GLU A 15 3.48 -2.82 -16.19
CA GLU A 15 3.52 -4.26 -16.49
C GLU A 15 4.37 -5.03 -15.48
N VAL A 16 5.52 -4.47 -15.10
CA VAL A 16 6.43 -5.06 -14.11
C VAL A 16 5.76 -5.08 -12.74
N GLU A 17 4.98 -4.05 -12.44
CA GLU A 17 4.21 -3.95 -11.20
C GLU A 17 3.19 -5.09 -11.03
N VAL A 18 2.49 -5.46 -12.09
CA VAL A 18 1.52 -6.58 -12.07
C VAL A 18 2.24 -7.90 -11.84
N ALA A 19 3.35 -8.15 -12.55
CA ALA A 19 4.12 -9.39 -12.40
C ALA A 19 4.70 -9.56 -10.99
N ILE A 20 5.15 -8.46 -10.37
CA ILE A 20 5.62 -8.46 -8.97
C ILE A 20 4.45 -8.73 -8.03
N GLN A 21 3.29 -8.11 -8.24
CA GLN A 21 2.12 -8.34 -7.40
C GLN A 21 1.68 -9.81 -7.43
N GLU A 22 1.59 -10.43 -8.60
CA GLU A 22 1.25 -11.86 -8.71
C GLU A 22 2.26 -12.77 -7.98
N SER A 23 3.54 -12.39 -8.00
CA SER A 23 4.60 -13.13 -7.31
C SER A 23 4.49 -12.97 -5.81
N LEU A 24 4.23 -11.75 -5.32
CA LEU A 24 3.99 -11.46 -3.92
C LEU A 24 2.75 -12.20 -3.42
N ASP A 25 1.63 -12.18 -4.15
CA ASP A 25 0.39 -12.86 -3.78
C ASP A 25 0.62 -14.35 -3.52
N LYS A 26 1.32 -15.03 -4.43
CA LYS A 26 1.71 -16.44 -4.26
C LYS A 26 2.63 -16.66 -3.05
N MET A 27 3.52 -15.72 -2.76
CA MET A 27 4.41 -15.80 -1.58
C MET A 27 3.67 -15.58 -0.27
N MET A 28 2.58 -14.80 -0.28
CA MET A 28 1.78 -14.45 0.89
C MET A 28 0.84 -15.59 1.32
N GLU A 29 0.47 -16.50 0.41
CA GLU A 29 -0.42 -17.63 0.70
C GLU A 29 0.02 -18.44 1.92
N ASN A 30 -0.92 -18.67 2.85
CA ASN A 30 -0.71 -19.42 4.10
C ASN A 30 0.40 -18.84 5.01
N LYS A 31 0.69 -17.54 4.91
CA LYS A 31 1.63 -16.83 5.79
C LYS A 31 0.97 -15.63 6.43
N THR A 32 1.49 -15.24 7.59
CA THR A 32 1.20 -13.92 8.16
C THR A 32 2.18 -12.95 7.53
N VAL A 33 1.68 -11.90 6.90
CA VAL A 33 2.49 -10.94 6.16
C VAL A 33 2.46 -9.60 6.89
N ILE A 34 3.63 -9.02 7.09
CA ILE A 34 3.79 -7.65 7.56
C ILE A 34 4.59 -6.94 6.48
N ALA A 35 3.95 -5.99 5.81
CA ALA A 35 4.55 -5.23 4.74
C ALA A 35 4.60 -3.74 5.11
N ILE A 36 5.75 -3.13 4.85
CA ILE A 36 5.89 -1.67 4.76
C ILE A 36 5.94 -1.37 3.27
N ALA A 37 4.84 -0.83 2.76
CA ALA A 37 4.67 -0.56 1.33
C ALA A 37 4.50 0.94 1.10
N HIS A 38 5.07 1.43 0.00
CA HIS A 38 4.80 2.75 -0.54
C HIS A 38 3.87 2.68 -1.76
N ARG A 39 3.58 1.48 -2.27
CA ARG A 39 2.65 1.25 -3.38
C ARG A 39 1.22 0.98 -2.91
N LEU A 40 0.29 1.77 -3.46
CA LEU A 40 -1.14 1.74 -3.12
C LEU A 40 -1.81 0.40 -3.43
N SER A 41 -1.45 -0.25 -4.53
CA SER A 41 -2.02 -1.53 -4.97
C SER A 41 -1.77 -2.64 -3.96
N THR A 42 -0.55 -2.73 -3.43
CA THR A 42 -0.18 -3.70 -2.40
C THR A 42 -0.86 -3.39 -1.07
N ILE A 43 -0.94 -2.11 -0.68
CA ILE A 43 -1.65 -1.66 0.53
C ILE A 43 -3.15 -2.02 0.45
N ALA A 44 -3.80 -1.74 -0.67
CA ALA A 44 -5.24 -1.96 -0.82
C ALA A 44 -5.64 -3.45 -0.75
N ALA A 45 -4.73 -4.36 -1.08
CA ALA A 45 -4.96 -5.80 -1.04
C ALA A 45 -4.81 -6.42 0.37
N MET A 46 -4.32 -5.67 1.36
CA MET A 46 -4.08 -6.19 2.70
C MET A 46 -5.36 -6.27 3.54
N ASP A 47 -5.46 -7.31 4.38
CA ASP A 47 -6.59 -7.51 5.30
C ASP A 47 -6.70 -6.40 6.36
N ARG A 48 -5.58 -5.79 6.73
CA ARG A 48 -5.50 -4.73 7.75
C ARG A 48 -4.37 -3.77 7.47
N LEU A 49 -4.71 -2.49 7.56
CA LEU A 49 -3.80 -1.37 7.43
C LEU A 49 -3.59 -0.70 8.77
N ILE A 50 -2.36 -0.24 8.99
CA ILE A 50 -1.93 0.50 10.17
C ILE A 50 -1.21 1.76 9.69
N VAL A 51 -1.78 2.92 10.00
CA VAL A 51 -1.21 4.21 9.65
C VAL A 51 -0.40 4.72 10.82
N LEU A 52 0.88 4.99 10.57
CA LEU A 52 1.80 5.54 11.54
C LEU A 52 2.06 7.02 11.24
N ASP A 53 1.93 7.87 12.24
CA ASP A 53 2.38 9.27 12.21
C ASP A 53 3.21 9.55 13.47
N LYS A 54 4.42 10.10 13.28
CA LYS A 54 5.35 10.46 14.37
C LYS A 54 5.56 9.35 15.40
N GLY A 55 5.64 8.10 14.95
CA GLY A 55 5.85 6.93 15.80
C GLY A 55 4.62 6.46 16.58
N GLN A 56 3.42 6.98 16.27
CA GLN A 56 2.17 6.55 16.87
C GLN A 56 1.22 5.99 15.80
N ILE A 57 0.44 4.97 16.18
CA ILE A 57 -0.64 4.46 15.34
C ILE A 57 -1.80 5.45 15.41
N VAL A 58 -2.04 6.17 14.31
CA VAL A 58 -3.12 7.16 14.22
C VAL A 58 -4.40 6.59 13.65
N GLU A 59 -4.30 5.59 12.76
CA GLU A 59 -5.44 4.91 12.18
C GLU A 59 -5.17 3.42 11.96
N GLN A 60 -6.23 2.61 12.01
CA GLN A 60 -6.19 1.20 11.66
C GLN A 60 -7.56 0.72 11.17
N GLY A 61 -7.55 -0.23 10.24
CA GLY A 61 -8.75 -0.81 9.65
C GLY A 61 -8.47 -1.44 8.29
N THR A 62 -9.51 -1.85 7.60
CA THR A 62 -9.44 -2.22 6.18
C THR A 62 -9.29 -0.99 5.30
N HIS A 63 -8.88 -1.19 4.04
CA HIS A 63 -8.83 -0.12 3.04
C HIS A 63 -10.14 0.67 2.95
N ALA A 64 -11.28 -0.03 2.85
CA ALA A 64 -12.59 0.59 2.73
C ALA A 64 -12.96 1.43 3.96
N GLU A 65 -12.77 0.89 5.17
CA GLU A 65 -13.07 1.61 6.41
C GLU A 65 -12.22 2.88 6.56
N LEU A 66 -10.94 2.82 6.17
CA LEU A 66 -10.05 3.97 6.27
C LEU A 66 -10.33 5.04 5.21
N LEU A 67 -10.80 4.64 4.01
CA LEU A 67 -11.29 5.58 3.01
C LEU A 67 -12.55 6.31 3.48
N GLU A 68 -13.53 5.58 4.04
CA GLU A 68 -14.77 6.16 4.55
C GLU A 68 -14.54 7.16 5.71
N ARG A 69 -13.53 6.89 6.56
CA ARG A 69 -13.14 7.80 7.64
C ARG A 69 -12.56 9.12 7.16
N ASN A 70 -12.17 9.21 5.88
CA ASN A 70 -11.58 10.40 5.26
C ASN A 70 -10.40 10.98 6.09
N GLY A 71 -9.61 10.09 6.70
CA GLY A 71 -8.50 10.41 7.59
C GLY A 71 -7.19 10.74 6.87
N LEU A 72 -6.06 10.57 7.56
CA LEU A 72 -4.72 10.67 6.97
C LEU A 72 -4.54 9.63 5.87
N TYR A 73 -5.01 8.40 6.07
CA TYR A 73 -4.98 7.36 5.04
C TYR A 73 -5.65 7.83 3.73
N ALA A 74 -6.89 8.31 3.80
CA ALA A 74 -7.64 8.74 2.63
C ALA A 74 -6.97 9.93 1.93
N LYS A 75 -6.36 10.85 2.67
CA LYS A 75 -5.58 11.96 2.09
C LYS A 75 -4.35 11.46 1.34
N LEU A 76 -3.59 10.55 1.94
CA LEU A 76 -2.43 9.92 1.30
C LEU A 76 -2.86 9.15 0.05
N TRP A 77 -3.95 8.37 0.17
CA TRP A 77 -4.54 7.65 -0.93
C TRP A 77 -4.91 8.58 -2.08
N ASN A 78 -5.66 9.65 -1.82
CA ASN A 78 -6.09 10.61 -2.85
C ASN A 78 -4.93 11.36 -3.49
N HIS A 79 -3.91 11.72 -2.71
CA HIS A 79 -2.70 12.37 -3.23
C HIS A 79 -1.94 11.45 -4.18
N GLN A 80 -1.85 10.17 -3.84
CA GLN A 80 -1.01 9.21 -4.56
C GLN A 80 -1.78 8.57 -5.74
N SER A 81 -3.09 8.37 -5.62
CA SER A 81 -3.97 7.97 -6.73
C SER A 81 -4.26 9.12 -7.71
N GLY A 82 -4.26 10.37 -7.24
CA GLY A 82 -4.22 11.57 -8.09
C GLY A 82 -2.85 11.82 -8.72
N GLY A 83 -1.77 11.52 -8.00
CA GLY A 83 -0.38 11.66 -8.44
C GLY A 83 0.03 10.69 -9.56
N PHE A 84 -0.55 9.48 -9.60
CA PHE A 84 -0.38 8.56 -10.73
C PHE A 84 -1.02 9.08 -12.05
N LEU A 85 -1.94 10.05 -11.99
CA LEU A 85 -2.49 10.75 -13.16
C LEU A 85 -1.88 12.14 -13.38
N SER A 86 -0.92 12.58 -12.56
CA SER A 86 -0.36 13.92 -12.64
C SER A 86 1.16 13.98 -12.40
N GLU A 87 1.90 13.14 -13.12
CA GLU A 87 3.31 13.41 -13.46
C GLU A 87 3.47 13.70 -14.96
N HIS A 88 2.58 14.51 -15.53
CA HIS A 88 2.87 15.31 -16.73
C HIS A 88 2.12 16.64 -16.63
N ALA A 89 2.59 17.52 -15.76
CA ALA A 89 2.31 18.96 -15.88
C ALA A 89 3.58 19.70 -15.47
N GLU A 90 4.32 20.15 -16.50
CA GLU A 90 5.35 21.19 -16.40
C GLU A 90 4.80 22.49 -15.82
#